data_AF-A0A1Q6V295-F1
#
_entry.id   AF-A0A1Q6V295-F1
#
_cell.length_a   1.000
_cell.length_b   1.000
_cell.length_c   1.000
_cell.angle_alpha   90.00
_cell.angle_beta   90.00
_cell.angle_gamma   90.00
#
_symmetry.space_group_name_H-M   'P 1'
#
loop_
_entity.id
_entity.type
_entity.pdbx_description
1 polymer ?
#
loop_
_entity_poly.entity_id
_entity_poly.type
_entity_poly.pdbx_seq_one_letter_code
_entity_poly.pdbx_strand_id
1 'polypeptide(L)'
;MQGLLEAIEIEKGSIPLTERKDMETKTYYVSDNDTALINSLVAIRKEENISQSELAKMIGSKQQAISRLEKNEHSPSLKLFYSVVSALGYDLQIVKKSV
;
A
#
# COMPACT_ATOMS: atom_id res chain seq x y z
N MET A 1 -6.07 0.19 -17.15
CA MET A 1 -7.06 -0.85 -16.76
C MET A 1 -7.46 -0.77 -15.29
N GLN A 2 -6.59 -0.32 -14.38
CA GLN A 2 -6.91 -0.23 -12.95
C GLN A 2 -8.18 0.59 -12.64
N GLY A 3 -8.33 1.78 -13.23
CA GLY A 3 -9.54 2.59 -13.05
C GLY A 3 -10.85 1.95 -13.56
N LEU A 4 -10.79 1.01 -14.52
CA LEU A 4 -11.99 0.28 -14.97
C LEU A 4 -12.38 -0.82 -13.97
N LEU A 5 -11.41 -1.51 -13.38
CA LEU A 5 -11.66 -2.47 -12.32
C LEU A 5 -12.21 -1.79 -11.06
N GLU A 6 -11.62 -0.65 -10.68
CA GLU A 6 -12.10 0.14 -9.55
C GLU A 6 -13.54 0.61 -9.76
N ALA A 7 -13.89 1.12 -10.95
CA ALA A 7 -15.26 1.51 -11.27
C ALA A 7 -16.26 0.36 -11.12
N ILE A 8 -15.89 -0.85 -11.56
CA ILE A 8 -16.73 -2.06 -11.42
C ILE A 8 -16.92 -2.43 -9.94
N GLU A 9 -15.86 -2.38 -9.13
CA GLU A 9 -15.95 -2.73 -7.71
C GLU A 9 -16.65 -1.65 -6.86
N ILE A 10 -16.60 -0.39 -7.28
CA ILE A 10 -17.43 0.70 -6.74
C ILE A 10 -18.91 0.43 -7.02
N GLU A 11 -19.28 0.06 -8.26
CA GLU A 11 -20.65 -0.26 -8.63
C GLU A 11 -21.22 -1.43 -7.81
N LYS A 12 -20.39 -2.42 -7.52
CA LYS A 12 -20.72 -3.56 -6.65
C LYS A 12 -20.81 -3.22 -5.16
N GLY A 13 -20.40 -2.02 -4.75
CA GLY A 13 -20.35 -1.60 -3.34
C GLY A 13 -19.22 -2.24 -2.53
N SER A 14 -18.26 -2.90 -3.18
CA SER A 14 -17.10 -3.53 -2.52
C SER A 14 -16.10 -2.50 -2.00
N ILE A 15 -16.06 -1.31 -2.60
CA ILE A 15 -15.12 -0.23 -2.27
C ILE A 15 -15.90 1.01 -1.83
N PRO A 16 -15.69 1.52 -0.61
CA PRO A 16 -16.34 2.74 -0.16
C PRO A 16 -15.75 3.98 -0.85
N LEU A 17 -16.63 4.88 -1.28
CA LEU A 17 -16.26 6.19 -1.80
C LEU A 17 -16.20 7.21 -0.66
N THR A 18 -15.15 8.03 -0.65
CA THR A 18 -14.99 9.16 0.27
C THR A 18 -15.19 10.48 -0.50
N GLU A 19 -15.92 11.42 0.09
CA GLU A 19 -16.19 12.73 -0.51
C GLU A 19 -15.04 13.71 -0.23
N ARG A 20 -14.62 14.46 -1.25
CA ARG A 20 -13.75 15.63 -1.09
C ARG A 20 -14.58 16.85 -0.73
N LYS A 21 -14.39 17.36 0.49
CA LYS A 21 -15.14 18.51 1.03
C LYS A 21 -14.61 19.87 0.56
N ASP A 22 -13.45 19.89 -0.09
CA ASP A 22 -12.71 21.07 -0.53
C ASP A 22 -12.90 21.43 -2.02
N MET A 23 -13.80 20.72 -2.71
CA MET A 23 -14.06 20.91 -4.15
C MET A 23 -15.42 21.59 -4.36
N GLU A 24 -15.49 22.51 -5.33
CA GLU A 24 -16.74 23.20 -5.72
C GLU A 24 -17.80 22.21 -6.24
N THR A 25 -17.36 21.09 -6.80
CA THR A 25 -18.21 20.03 -7.34
C THR A 25 -18.06 18.76 -6.51
N LYS A 26 -19.17 18.05 -6.29
CA LYS A 26 -19.19 16.76 -5.59
C LYS A 26 -18.21 15.79 -6.24
N THR A 27 -17.10 15.57 -5.57
CA THR A 27 -15.98 14.76 -6.05
C THR A 27 -15.75 13.63 -5.05
N TYR A 28 -15.73 12.41 -5.56
CA TYR A 28 -15.50 11.21 -4.76
C TYR A 28 -14.16 10.58 -5.13
N TYR A 29 -13.51 9.97 -4.14
CA TYR A 29 -12.28 9.20 -4.33
C TYR A 29 -12.34 7.92 -3.49
N VAL A 30 -11.57 6.92 -3.89
CA VAL A 30 -11.36 5.72 -3.08
C VAL A 30 -10.33 6.06 -2.00
N SER A 31 -10.66 5.86 -0.73
CA SER A 31 -9.71 6.11 0.37
C SER A 31 -8.59 5.07 0.33
N ASP A 32 -7.35 5.51 0.20
CA ASP A 32 -6.17 4.62 0.23
C ASP A 32 -5.85 4.18 1.66
N ASN A 33 -6.62 3.22 2.20
CA ASN A 33 -6.30 2.60 3.49
C ASN A 33 -4.91 1.93 3.47
N ASP A 34 -4.46 1.49 2.30
CA ASP A 34 -3.16 0.86 2.09
C ASP A 34 -1.99 1.85 2.26
N THR A 35 -2.22 3.16 2.04
CA THR A 35 -1.17 4.19 2.14
C THR A 35 -0.59 4.28 3.55
N ALA A 36 -1.42 4.15 4.59
CA ALA A 36 -0.94 4.21 5.97
C ALA A 36 0.01 3.04 6.32
N LEU A 37 -0.33 1.83 5.85
CA LEU A 37 0.47 0.62 6.05
C LEU A 37 1.80 0.70 5.28
N ILE A 38 1.76 1.14 4.02
CA ILE A 38 2.96 1.34 3.21
C ILE A 38 3.87 2.42 3.83
N ASN A 39 3.30 3.55 4.28
CA ASN A 39 4.07 4.61 4.92
C ASN A 39 4.77 4.13 6.20
N SER A 40 4.09 3.31 7.01
CA SER A 40 4.66 2.71 8.21
C SER A 40 5.86 1.82 7.85
N LEU A 41 5.74 1.04 6.78
CA LEU A 41 6.80 0.19 6.28
C LEU A 41 8.01 0.99 5.76
N VAL A 42 7.77 2.12 5.09
CA VAL A 42 8.83 3.05 4.67
C VAL A 42 9.55 3.67 5.88
N ALA A 43 8.81 4.02 6.94
CA ALA A 43 9.38 4.58 8.16
C ALA A 43 10.31 3.56 8.84
N ILE A 44 9.82 2.33 9.07
CA ILE A 44 10.62 1.22 9.62
C ILE A 44 11.90 1.02 8.84
N ARG A 45 11.83 0.91 7.50
CA ARG A 45 13.03 0.73 6.67
C ARG A 45 14.06 1.85 6.87
N LYS A 46 13.59 3.10 6.96
CA LYS A 46 14.45 4.26 7.17
C LYS A 46 15.07 4.28 8.57
N GLU A 47 14.32 3.89 9.60
CA GLU A 47 14.81 3.77 10.97
C GLU A 47 15.93 2.72 11.08
N GLU A 48 15.79 1.60 10.36
CA GLU A 48 16.82 0.55 10.23
C GLU A 48 18.00 0.96 9.33
N ASN A 49 17.99 2.16 8.74
CA ASN A 49 19.00 2.66 7.80
C ASN A 49 19.22 1.77 6.55
N ILE A 50 18.20 1.01 6.16
CA ILE A 50 18.27 0.12 5.00
C ILE A 50 17.87 0.91 3.75
N SER A 51 18.65 0.89 2.68
CA SER A 51 18.24 1.48 1.40
C SER A 51 17.25 0.60 0.63
N GLN A 52 16.52 1.18 -0.34
CA GLN A 52 15.63 0.41 -1.21
C GLN A 52 16.37 -0.70 -1.98
N SER A 53 17.63 -0.46 -2.35
CA SER A 53 18.47 -1.44 -3.05
C SER A 53 18.89 -2.59 -2.14
N GLU A 54 19.19 -2.31 -0.87
CA GLU A 54 19.53 -3.34 0.13
C GLU A 54 18.30 -4.19 0.45
N LEU A 55 17.16 -3.56 0.72
CA LEU A 55 15.91 -4.28 0.93
C LEU A 55 15.56 -5.18 -0.27
N ALA A 56 15.72 -4.68 -1.49
CA ALA A 56 15.51 -5.47 -2.70
C ALA A 56 16.42 -6.70 -2.76
N LYS A 57 17.70 -6.56 -2.37
CA LYS A 57 18.64 -7.70 -2.30
C LYS A 57 18.21 -8.72 -1.24
N MET A 58 17.75 -8.27 -0.08
CA MET A 58 17.31 -9.15 1.02
C MET A 58 16.17 -10.08 0.59
N ILE A 59 15.27 -9.61 -0.28
CA ILE A 59 14.11 -10.38 -0.74
C ILE A 59 14.24 -10.96 -2.15
N GLY A 60 15.42 -10.86 -2.79
CA GLY A 60 15.63 -11.34 -4.15
C GLY A 60 14.78 -10.61 -5.22
N SER A 61 14.59 -9.30 -5.06
CA SER A 61 13.80 -8.45 -5.96
C SER A 61 14.65 -7.34 -6.60
N LYS A 62 14.03 -6.56 -7.48
CA LYS A 62 14.65 -5.38 -8.09
C LYS A 62 14.33 -4.13 -7.26
N GLN A 63 15.27 -3.18 -7.17
CA GLN A 63 15.04 -1.91 -6.47
C GLN A 63 13.82 -1.16 -7.00
N GLN A 64 13.53 -1.26 -8.30
CA GLN A 64 12.35 -0.62 -8.89
C GLN A 64 11.04 -1.18 -8.32
N ALA A 65 11.00 -2.46 -7.91
CA ALA A 65 9.82 -3.05 -7.29
C ALA A 65 9.59 -2.46 -5.89
N ILE A 66 10.66 -2.22 -5.12
CA ILE A 66 10.58 -1.51 -3.82
C ILE A 66 10.13 -0.06 -4.03
N SER A 67 10.74 0.65 -4.98
CA SER A 67 10.37 2.04 -5.28
C SER A 67 8.88 2.19 -5.63
N ARG A 68 8.33 1.29 -6.46
CA ARG A 68 6.91 1.29 -6.82
C ARG A 68 6.00 1.00 -5.64
N LEU A 69 6.40 0.05 -4.79
CA LEU A 69 5.69 -0.27 -3.54
C LEU A 69 5.62 0.96 -2.64
N GLU A 70 6.75 1.65 -2.41
CA GLU A 70 6.82 2.78 -1.49
C GLU A 70 6.08 4.03 -2.01
N LYS A 71 5.96 4.19 -3.32
CA LYS A 71 5.22 5.29 -3.95
C LYS A 71 3.72 5.04 -4.09
N ASN A 72 3.27 3.83 -3.73
CA ASN A 72 1.89 3.39 -3.93
C ASN A 72 1.42 3.54 -5.40
N GLU A 73 2.33 3.41 -6.37
CA GLU A 73 2.00 3.51 -7.81
C GLU A 73 1.13 2.32 -8.27
N HIS A 74 1.26 1.18 -7.57
CA HIS A 74 0.43 -0.01 -7.74
C HIS A 74 0.25 -0.72 -6.40
N SER A 75 -0.94 -1.28 -6.16
CA SER A 75 -1.19 -2.16 -5.01
C SER A 75 -0.19 -3.34 -5.05
N PRO A 76 0.70 -3.47 -4.06
CA PRO A 76 1.65 -4.57 -4.04
C PRO A 76 0.91 -5.89 -3.85
N SER A 77 1.43 -6.98 -4.46
CA SER A 77 0.94 -8.31 -4.11
C SER A 77 1.18 -8.58 -2.62
N LEU A 78 0.27 -9.31 -1.97
CA LEU A 78 0.42 -9.71 -0.57
C LEU A 78 1.76 -10.46 -0.34
N LYS A 79 2.21 -11.24 -1.32
CA LYS A 79 3.51 -11.93 -1.28
C LYS A 79 4.68 -10.94 -1.18
N LEU A 80 4.69 -9.90 -2.01
CA LEU A 80 5.73 -8.88 -1.97
C LEU A 80 5.68 -8.12 -0.63
N PHE A 81 4.48 -7.75 -0.19
CA PHE A 81 4.30 -7.04 1.07
C PHE A 81 4.82 -7.87 2.26
N TYR A 82 4.42 -9.13 2.36
CA TYR A 82 4.89 -10.06 3.38
C TYR A 82 6.42 -10.26 3.34
N SER A 83 7.00 -10.46 2.15
CA SER A 83 8.46 -10.57 2.01
C SER A 83 9.20 -9.35 2.53
N VAL A 84 8.68 -8.14 2.28
CA VAL A 84 9.29 -6.91 2.77
C VAL A 84 9.15 -6.78 4.30
N VAL A 85 7.96 -7.01 4.84
CA VAL A 85 7.69 -7.00 6.30
C VAL A 85 8.62 -7.98 7.02
N SER A 86 8.72 -9.21 6.51
CA SER A 86 9.57 -10.27 7.06
C SER A 86 11.07 -9.91 6.97
N ALA A 87 11.52 -9.32 5.86
CA ALA A 87 12.91 -8.89 5.72
C ALA A 87 13.30 -7.76 6.68
N LEU A 88 12.33 -6.92 7.07
CA LEU A 88 12.53 -5.86 8.07
C LEU A 88 12.42 -6.38 9.52
N GLY A 89 12.19 -7.68 9.73
CA GLY A 89 12.08 -8.27 11.07
C GLY A 89 10.70 -8.18 11.71
N TYR A 90 9.66 -7.87 10.92
CA TYR A 90 8.28 -7.76 11.37
C TYR A 90 7.45 -8.95 10.86
N ASP A 91 6.25 -9.10 11.43
CA ASP A 91 5.28 -10.12 11.01
C ASP A 91 3.92 -9.47 10.68
N LEU A 92 3.13 -10.13 9.83
CA LEU A 92 1.81 -9.67 9.42
C LEU A 92 0.73 -10.42 10.19
N GLN A 93 -0.07 -9.70 10.97
CA GLN A 93 -1.12 -10.29 11.81
C GLN A 93 -2.51 -9.83 11.38
N ILE A 94 -3.46 -10.76 11.40
CA ILE A 94 -4.88 -10.46 11.26
C ILE A 94 -5.45 -10.22 12.65
N VAL A 95 -5.86 -8.99 12.94
CA VAL A 95 -6.47 -8.61 14.21
C VAL A 95 -7.95 -8.28 14.02
N LYS A 96 -8.78 -8.57 15.04
CA LYS A 96 -10.20 -8.22 15.00
C LYS A 96 -10.36 -6.70 15.02
N LYS A 97 -11.17 -6.14 14.11
CA LYS A 97 -11.48 -4.72 14.10
C LYS A 97 -12.15 -4.34 15.43
N SER A 98 -11.57 -3.37 16.13
CA SER A 98 -12.23 -2.74 17.28
C SER A 98 -13.31 -1.83 16.69
N VAL A 99 -14.58 -2.20 16.89
CA VAL A 99 -15.76 -1.41 16.52
C VAL A 99 -16.14 -0.54 17.71
#